data_AF-A0A6N2JT95-F1
#
_entry.id   AF-A0A6N2JT95-F1
#
_cell.length_a   1.000
_cell.length_b   1.000
_cell.length_c   1.000
_cell.angle_alpha   90.00
_cell.angle_beta   90.00
_cell.angle_gamma   90.00
#
_symmetry.space_group_name_H-M   'P 1'
#
loop_
_entity.id
_entity.type
_entity.pdbx_description
1 polymer ?
#
loop_
_entity_poly.entity_id
_entity_poly.type
_entity_poly.pdbx_seq_one_letter_code
_entity_poly.pdbx_strand_id
1 'polypeptide(L)'
;MEDSPLGLDKWLIAIWMIANCKNGVSSYEIHRAIGITQKSAWFLLQRIRLAMQTGSFEKMSGAVEIDETYVGGKARFMHRAKRAKLGSRGTSGKTIVLGVLDRTTRKVKAKVISSTKREVLTEEVKEVVETGFTVYTDAHSGYDLLTDEQYIHMVIDHAKAYVNGHISANGIENFWSLLKRALKGTYICIEPFHLFRYLDEQCFCFNHRKSNDGERFVFAASSLSGKRLTYKSLIGKEA
;
A
#
# COMPACT_ATOMS: atom_id res chain seq x y z
N MET A 1 12.08 -7.57 16.67
CA MET A 1 12.40 -9.01 16.84
C MET A 1 11.94 -9.57 18.19
N GLU A 2 11.53 -8.71 19.12
CA GLU A 2 11.09 -9.02 20.49
C GLU A 2 10.20 -10.28 20.60
N ASP A 3 10.49 -11.14 21.59
CA ASP A 3 9.76 -12.37 21.94
C ASP A 3 9.48 -13.34 20.78
N SER A 4 10.35 -13.37 19.77
CA SER A 4 10.33 -14.40 18.74
C SER A 4 11.07 -15.66 19.21
N PRO A 5 10.48 -16.87 19.13
CA PRO A 5 11.23 -18.11 19.35
C PRO A 5 12.17 -18.44 18.16
N LEU A 6 11.98 -17.79 17.01
CA LEU A 6 12.89 -17.93 15.86
C LEU A 6 14.20 -17.18 16.10
N GLY A 7 15.32 -17.85 15.81
CA GLY A 7 16.67 -17.27 15.82
C GLY A 7 16.87 -16.12 14.82
N LEU A 8 17.87 -15.30 15.11
CA LEU A 8 18.20 -14.12 14.30
C LEU A 8 18.60 -14.49 12.87
N ASP A 9 19.26 -15.62 12.68
CA ASP A 9 19.59 -16.23 11.38
C ASP A 9 18.38 -16.23 10.42
N LYS A 10 17.23 -16.70 10.92
CA LYS A 10 15.99 -16.81 10.14
C LYS A 10 15.36 -15.45 9.87
N TRP A 11 15.45 -14.55 10.86
CA TRP A 11 14.97 -13.18 10.71
C TRP A 11 15.74 -12.43 9.64
N LEU A 12 17.07 -12.46 9.68
CA LEU A 12 17.90 -11.73 8.71
C LEU A 12 17.69 -12.25 7.29
N ILE A 13 17.59 -13.57 7.10
CA ILE A 13 17.28 -14.14 5.78
C ILE A 13 15.89 -13.69 5.31
N ALA A 14 14.86 -13.77 6.17
CA ALA A 14 13.52 -13.34 5.80
C ALA A 14 13.43 -11.84 5.46
N ILE A 15 14.13 -10.98 6.22
CA ILE A 15 14.23 -9.54 5.96
C ILE A 15 14.91 -9.29 4.62
N TRP A 16 16.03 -9.97 4.36
CA TRP A 16 16.73 -9.88 3.09
C TRP A 16 15.82 -10.23 1.91
N MET A 17 15.09 -11.35 2.01
CA MET A 17 14.20 -11.82 0.95
C MET A 17 13.06 -10.81 0.70
N ILE A 18 12.31 -10.39 1.73
CA ILE A 18 11.20 -9.45 1.52
C ILE A 18 11.65 -8.05 1.08
N ALA A 19 12.81 -7.56 1.54
CA ALA A 19 13.32 -6.24 1.14
C ALA A 19 13.87 -6.21 -0.30
N ASN A 20 14.31 -7.35 -0.84
CA ASN A 20 14.99 -7.42 -2.14
C ASN A 20 14.18 -8.12 -3.24
N CYS A 21 13.22 -8.99 -2.90
CA CYS A 21 12.22 -9.49 -3.84
C CYS A 21 11.18 -8.41 -4.14
N LYS A 22 11.47 -7.49 -5.06
CA LYS A 22 10.63 -6.29 -5.36
C LYS A 22 9.19 -6.58 -5.82
N ASN A 23 8.89 -7.82 -6.24
CA ASN A 23 7.54 -8.27 -6.57
C ASN A 23 6.83 -8.96 -5.37
N GLY A 24 7.43 -8.88 -4.18
CA GLY A 24 7.05 -9.63 -3.00
C GLY A 24 7.67 -11.02 -2.94
N VAL A 25 7.54 -11.66 -1.77
CA VAL A 25 7.91 -13.06 -1.54
C VAL A 25 6.79 -13.76 -0.78
N SER A 26 6.42 -14.95 -1.24
CA SER A 26 5.35 -15.71 -0.61
C SER A 26 5.83 -16.33 0.70
N SER A 27 4.91 -16.49 1.66
CA SER A 27 5.19 -17.24 2.88
C SER A 27 5.65 -18.67 2.61
N TYR A 28 5.24 -19.25 1.46
CA TYR A 28 5.67 -20.58 1.07
C TYR A 28 7.15 -20.62 0.63
N GLU A 29 7.62 -19.60 -0.08
CA GLU A 29 9.04 -19.50 -0.44
C GLU A 29 9.91 -19.29 0.79
N ILE A 30 9.49 -18.39 1.70
CA ILE A 30 10.18 -18.17 2.97
C ILE A 30 10.27 -19.46 3.78
N HIS A 31 9.16 -20.20 3.92
CA HIS A 31 9.14 -21.44 4.71
C HIS A 31 10.19 -22.45 4.21
N ARG A 32 10.30 -22.61 2.88
CA ARG A 32 11.28 -23.54 2.27
C ARG A 32 12.70 -23.03 2.43
N ALA A 33 12.92 -21.72 2.24
CA ALA A 33 14.24 -21.13 2.29
C ALA A 33 14.88 -21.16 3.69
N ILE A 34 14.09 -20.94 4.75
CA ILE A 34 14.61 -20.83 6.14
C ILE A 34 14.27 -22.04 7.03
N GLY A 35 13.57 -23.04 6.49
CA GLY A 35 13.27 -24.30 7.19
C GLY A 35 12.30 -24.16 8.36
N ILE A 36 11.22 -23.38 8.20
CA ILE A 36 10.16 -23.26 9.21
C ILE A 36 8.79 -23.64 8.64
N THR A 37 7.78 -23.75 9.53
CA THR A 37 6.40 -23.96 9.07
C THR A 37 5.91 -22.76 8.26
N GLN A 38 5.06 -23.01 7.27
CA GLN A 38 4.48 -21.93 6.45
C GLN A 38 3.71 -20.91 7.31
N LYS A 39 3.03 -21.37 8.36
CA LYS A 39 2.33 -20.50 9.31
C LYS A 39 3.29 -19.56 10.04
N SER A 40 4.42 -20.07 10.52
CA SER A 40 5.47 -19.25 11.15
C SER A 40 6.09 -18.28 10.15
N ALA A 41 6.32 -18.71 8.90
CA ALA A 41 6.82 -17.84 7.84
C ALA A 41 5.84 -16.71 7.49
N TRP A 42 4.54 -17.01 7.41
CA TRP A 42 3.51 -16.01 7.19
C TRP A 42 3.48 -14.99 8.34
N PHE A 43 3.50 -15.45 9.59
CA PHE A 43 3.53 -14.56 10.74
C PHE A 43 4.80 -13.69 10.77
N LEU A 44 5.97 -14.29 10.50
CA LEU A 44 7.24 -13.58 10.39
C LEU A 44 7.17 -12.46 9.35
N LEU A 45 6.63 -12.74 8.16
CA LEU A 45 6.43 -11.74 7.13
C LEU A 45 5.51 -10.60 7.57
N GLN A 46 4.41 -10.89 8.30
CA GLN A 46 3.54 -9.83 8.82
C GLN A 46 4.25 -8.92 9.82
N ARG A 47 5.17 -9.47 10.62
CA ARG A 47 6.00 -8.68 11.54
C ARG A 47 7.01 -7.81 10.80
N ILE A 48 7.62 -8.33 9.73
CA ILE A 48 8.55 -7.53 8.92
C ILE A 48 7.79 -6.43 8.16
N ARG A 49 6.58 -6.70 7.65
CA ARG A 49 5.72 -5.66 7.04
C ARG A 49 5.36 -4.55 8.01
N LEU A 50 5.07 -4.87 9.27
CA LEU A 50 4.89 -3.85 10.31
C LEU A 50 6.14 -2.98 10.47
N ALA A 51 7.34 -3.56 10.34
CA ALA A 51 8.57 -2.80 10.36
C ALA A 51 8.73 -1.87 9.14
N MET A 52 8.31 -2.33 7.97
CA MET A 52 8.30 -1.55 6.73
C MET A 52 7.25 -0.42 6.71
N GLN A 53 6.27 -0.45 7.61
CA GLN A 53 5.34 0.65 7.79
C GLN A 53 6.10 1.91 8.18
N THR A 54 5.95 2.96 7.36
CA THR A 54 6.55 4.27 7.66
C THR A 54 5.83 4.83 8.90
N GLY A 55 6.58 5.42 9.86
CA GLY A 55 6.04 5.93 11.12
C GLY A 55 5.11 7.14 10.97
N SER A 56 5.05 8.00 12.01
CA SER A 56 4.17 9.18 12.02
C SER A 56 4.31 10.02 10.75
N PHE A 57 3.16 10.42 10.22
CA PHE A 57 3.01 11.04 8.91
C PHE A 57 3.62 12.45 8.89
N GLU A 58 4.88 12.59 8.48
CA GLU A 58 5.34 13.88 7.95
C GLU A 58 4.52 14.17 6.70
N LYS A 59 3.79 15.28 6.71
CA LYS A 59 2.98 15.68 5.55
C LYS A 59 3.89 15.95 4.36
N MET A 60 3.39 15.66 3.18
CA MET A 60 4.09 15.98 1.93
C MET A 60 3.90 17.47 1.64
N SER A 61 5.01 18.19 1.55
CA SER A 61 5.11 19.63 1.25
C SER A 61 5.58 19.86 -0.19
N GLY A 62 5.09 19.05 -1.11
CA GLY A 62 5.48 19.09 -2.53
C GLY A 62 4.26 19.01 -3.43
N ALA A 63 4.49 19.16 -4.74
CA ALA A 63 3.49 18.81 -5.73
C ALA A 63 3.20 17.30 -5.66
N VAL A 64 1.94 16.91 -5.44
CA VAL A 64 1.55 15.50 -5.24
C VAL A 64 0.56 15.02 -6.30
N GLU A 65 0.73 13.79 -6.77
CA GLU A 65 -0.26 13.03 -7.55
C GLU A 65 -1.11 12.20 -6.58
N ILE A 66 -2.43 12.29 -6.70
CA ILE A 66 -3.39 11.54 -5.87
C ILE A 66 -4.34 10.79 -6.78
N ASP A 67 -4.53 9.51 -6.48
CA ASP A 67 -5.41 8.62 -7.23
C ASP A 67 -5.89 7.47 -6.34
N GLU A 68 -6.99 6.84 -6.71
CA GLU A 68 -7.58 5.71 -6.01
C GLU A 68 -7.56 4.44 -6.86
N THR A 69 -7.38 3.30 -6.19
CA THR A 69 -7.57 2.01 -6.81
C THR A 69 -8.44 1.09 -5.98
N TYR A 70 -9.16 0.20 -6.66
CA TYR A 70 -9.99 -0.83 -6.04
C TYR A 70 -9.29 -2.18 -6.06
N VAL A 71 -9.02 -2.73 -4.88
CA VAL A 71 -8.38 -4.04 -4.69
C VAL A 71 -9.42 -5.07 -4.26
N GLY A 72 -9.51 -6.17 -5.00
CA GLY A 72 -10.42 -7.27 -4.67
C GLY A 72 -10.71 -8.17 -5.87
N GLY A 73 -11.26 -9.35 -5.57
CA GLY A 73 -11.67 -10.31 -6.58
C GLY A 73 -12.71 -9.74 -7.55
N LYS A 74 -12.70 -10.19 -8.81
CA LYS A 74 -13.74 -9.82 -9.76
C LYS A 74 -15.05 -10.52 -9.37
N ALA A 75 -16.17 -9.80 -9.36
CA ALA A 75 -17.48 -10.35 -9.02
C ALA A 75 -17.84 -11.62 -9.84
N ARG A 76 -17.42 -11.70 -11.11
CA ARG A 76 -17.63 -12.88 -11.97
C ARG A 76 -17.01 -14.18 -11.44
N PHE A 77 -15.93 -14.07 -10.65
CA PHE A 77 -15.24 -15.22 -10.05
C PHE A 77 -15.73 -15.52 -8.62
N MET A 78 -16.65 -14.73 -8.08
CA MET A 78 -17.20 -14.98 -6.74
C MET A 78 -18.32 -16.03 -6.79
N HIS A 79 -18.42 -16.84 -5.72
CA HIS A 79 -19.53 -17.77 -5.53
C HIS A 79 -20.89 -17.05 -5.60
N ARG A 80 -21.90 -17.73 -6.15
CA ARG A 80 -23.23 -17.18 -6.43
C ARG A 80 -23.86 -16.48 -5.22
N ALA A 81 -23.78 -17.11 -4.04
CA ALA A 81 -24.33 -16.56 -2.79
C ALA A 81 -23.63 -15.26 -2.35
N LYS A 82 -22.31 -15.17 -2.51
CA LYS A 82 -21.54 -13.95 -2.19
C LYS A 82 -21.78 -12.85 -3.22
N ARG A 83 -21.89 -13.22 -4.50
CA ARG A 83 -22.21 -12.29 -5.60
C ARG A 83 -23.62 -11.72 -5.48
N ALA A 84 -24.61 -12.51 -5.06
CA ALA A 84 -25.99 -12.05 -4.89
C ALA A 84 -26.14 -11.00 -3.77
N LYS A 85 -25.22 -11.00 -2.79
CA LYS A 85 -25.14 -9.98 -1.74
C LYS A 85 -24.45 -8.69 -2.19
N LEU A 86 -23.78 -8.70 -3.34
CA LEU A 86 -23.15 -7.52 -3.90
C LEU A 86 -24.15 -6.82 -4.82
N GLY A 87 -24.27 -5.50 -4.66
CA GLY A 87 -25.10 -4.67 -5.53
C GLY A 87 -24.72 -4.82 -7.01
N SER A 88 -25.66 -4.51 -7.89
CA SER A 88 -25.52 -4.63 -9.34
C SER A 88 -24.62 -3.53 -9.92
N ARG A 89 -23.28 -3.63 -9.75
CA ARG A 89 -22.22 -3.20 -10.71
C ARG A 89 -20.84 -3.02 -10.05
N GLY A 90 -19.79 -3.30 -10.83
CA GLY A 90 -18.47 -2.64 -10.74
C GLY A 90 -17.61 -2.93 -9.51
N THR A 91 -17.40 -1.90 -8.70
CA THR A 91 -16.44 -1.81 -7.58
C THR A 91 -16.97 -2.36 -6.26
N SER A 92 -18.25 -2.75 -6.21
CA SER A 92 -18.89 -3.32 -5.03
C SER A 92 -18.14 -4.56 -4.50
N GLY A 93 -17.84 -4.57 -3.20
CA GLY A 93 -17.10 -5.64 -2.52
C GLY A 93 -15.58 -5.57 -2.69
N LYS A 94 -15.04 -4.48 -3.21
CA LYS A 94 -13.59 -4.22 -3.27
C LYS A 94 -13.17 -3.24 -2.17
N THR A 95 -11.95 -3.40 -1.69
CA THR A 95 -11.31 -2.45 -0.79
C THR A 95 -10.78 -1.27 -1.59
N ILE A 96 -11.04 -0.06 -1.10
CA ILE A 96 -10.60 1.18 -1.74
C ILE A 96 -9.24 1.54 -1.14
N VAL A 97 -8.30 1.90 -2.00
CA VAL A 97 -6.96 2.32 -1.60
C VAL A 97 -6.70 3.69 -2.21
N LEU A 98 -6.39 4.67 -1.38
CA LEU A 98 -5.87 5.97 -1.79
C LEU A 98 -4.36 5.88 -1.89
N GLY A 99 -3.78 6.45 -2.94
CA GLY A 99 -2.34 6.60 -3.09
C GLY A 99 -1.97 8.05 -3.32
N VAL A 100 -0.88 8.48 -2.69
CA VAL A 100 -0.32 9.83 -2.81
C VAL A 100 1.14 9.68 -3.19
N LEU A 101 1.55 10.30 -4.30
CA LEU A 101 2.93 10.31 -4.77
C LEU A 101 3.45 11.74 -4.82
N ASP A 102 4.53 12.00 -4.10
CA ASP A 102 5.26 13.26 -4.19
C ASP A 102 6.10 13.28 -5.46
N ARG A 103 5.89 14.30 -6.30
CA ARG A 103 6.55 14.42 -7.61
C ARG A 103 8.02 14.81 -7.49
N THR A 104 8.40 15.51 -6.43
CA THR A 104 9.77 15.95 -6.14
C THR A 104 10.57 14.80 -5.55
N THR A 105 10.11 14.25 -4.43
CA THR A 105 10.86 13.18 -3.73
C THR A 105 10.68 11.81 -4.38
N ARG A 106 9.67 11.65 -5.24
CA ARG A 106 9.27 10.38 -5.88
C ARG A 106 8.97 9.27 -4.87
N LYS A 107 8.54 9.67 -3.66
CA LYS A 107 8.05 8.80 -2.59
C LYS A 107 6.54 8.67 -2.70
N VAL A 108 6.05 7.47 -2.41
CA VAL A 108 4.63 7.12 -2.41
C VAL A 108 4.19 6.73 -1.00
N LYS A 109 2.94 7.06 -0.71
CA LYS A 109 2.18 6.58 0.44
C LYS A 109 0.87 6.00 -0.07
N ALA A 110 0.37 4.96 0.58
CA ALA A 110 -0.93 4.38 0.26
C ALA A 110 -1.66 3.95 1.52
N LYS A 111 -2.97 4.17 1.58
CA LYS A 111 -3.82 3.88 2.73
C LYS A 111 -5.14 3.28 2.27
N VAL A 112 -5.67 2.33 3.04
CA VAL A 112 -7.03 1.83 2.83
C VAL A 112 -8.01 2.87 3.36
N ILE A 113 -8.96 3.28 2.52
CA ILE A 113 -9.99 4.26 2.87
C ILE A 113 -11.38 3.62 2.86
N SER A 114 -12.32 4.22 3.60
CA SER A 114 -13.68 3.71 3.74
C SER A 114 -14.58 4.03 2.54
N SER A 115 -14.33 5.14 1.84
CA SER A 115 -15.18 5.63 0.75
C SER A 115 -14.44 6.64 -0.14
N THR A 116 -14.86 6.78 -1.40
CA THR A 116 -14.42 7.85 -2.32
C THR A 116 -15.37 9.06 -2.30
N LYS A 117 -16.09 9.27 -1.20
CA LYS A 117 -16.93 10.46 -0.99
C LYS A 117 -16.06 11.69 -0.80
N ARG A 118 -16.56 12.85 -1.21
CA ARG A 118 -15.85 14.13 -1.18
C ARG A 118 -15.25 14.45 0.18
N GLU A 119 -16.05 14.30 1.24
CA GLU A 119 -15.64 14.62 2.60
C GLU A 119 -14.51 13.69 3.06
N VAL A 120 -14.62 12.40 2.75
CA VAL A 120 -13.61 11.40 3.13
C VAL A 120 -12.30 11.67 2.40
N LEU A 121 -12.34 11.87 1.08
CA LEU A 121 -11.13 12.13 0.29
C LEU A 121 -10.44 13.41 0.73
N THR A 122 -11.21 14.47 0.98
CA THR A 122 -10.69 15.75 1.42
C THR A 122 -9.94 15.63 2.75
N GLU A 123 -10.51 14.93 3.74
CA GLU A 123 -9.86 14.71 5.03
C GLU A 123 -8.61 13.84 4.89
N GLU A 124 -8.67 12.79 4.08
CA GLU A 124 -7.49 11.94 3.80
C GLU A 124 -6.37 12.72 3.11
N VAL A 125 -6.68 13.65 2.20
CA VAL A 125 -5.69 14.54 1.59
C VAL A 125 -5.07 15.46 2.65
N LYS A 126 -5.88 16.06 3.53
CA LYS A 126 -5.40 16.91 4.63
C LYS A 126 -4.49 16.20 5.62
N GLU A 127 -4.70 14.91 5.86
CA GLU A 127 -3.81 14.11 6.71
C GLU A 127 -2.41 13.93 6.09
N VAL A 128 -2.33 13.87 4.76
CA VAL A 128 -1.12 13.40 4.05
C VAL A 128 -0.36 14.53 3.37
N VAL A 129 -1.02 15.63 3.02
CA VAL A 129 -0.50 16.77 2.25
C VAL A 129 -0.62 18.05 3.07
N GLU A 130 0.39 18.90 3.04
CA GLU A 130 0.31 20.21 3.66
C GLU A 130 -0.64 21.13 2.85
N THR A 131 -1.46 21.91 3.56
CA THR A 131 -2.36 22.88 2.94
C THR A 131 -1.57 23.92 2.12
N GLY A 132 -2.12 24.38 1.00
CA GLY A 132 -1.47 25.34 0.10
C GLY A 132 -0.60 24.72 -0.99
N PHE A 133 -0.33 23.41 -0.95
CA PHE A 133 0.44 22.73 -1.98
C PHE A 133 -0.41 22.29 -3.18
N THR A 134 0.28 21.99 -4.28
CA THR A 134 -0.35 21.57 -5.54
C THR A 134 -0.73 20.10 -5.51
N VAL A 135 -1.99 19.80 -5.81
CA VAL A 135 -2.53 18.45 -5.87
C VAL A 135 -2.98 18.16 -7.30
N TYR A 136 -2.51 17.04 -7.84
CA TYR A 136 -2.85 16.55 -9.18
C TYR A 136 -3.76 15.34 -9.04
N THR A 137 -5.00 15.41 -9.56
CA THR A 137 -5.95 14.28 -9.56
C THR A 137 -6.55 14.07 -10.94
N ASP A 138 -7.28 12.97 -11.11
CA ASP A 138 -8.20 12.80 -12.23
C ASP A 138 -9.44 13.71 -12.08
N ALA A 139 -10.33 13.70 -13.07
CA ALA A 139 -11.58 14.45 -13.07
C ALA A 139 -12.69 13.83 -12.19
N HIS A 140 -12.33 13.05 -11.16
CA HIS A 140 -13.30 12.47 -10.23
C HIS A 140 -13.89 13.54 -9.31
N SER A 141 -15.22 13.64 -9.27
CA SER A 141 -15.95 14.65 -8.48
C SER A 141 -15.75 14.55 -6.97
N GLY A 142 -15.11 13.48 -6.49
CA GLY A 142 -14.66 13.33 -5.11
C GLY A 142 -13.62 14.38 -4.70
N TYR A 143 -12.92 15.02 -5.64
CA TYR A 143 -11.88 16.01 -5.36
C TYR A 143 -12.34 17.47 -5.48
N ASP A 144 -13.62 17.71 -5.75
CA ASP A 144 -14.16 19.06 -6.01
C ASP A 144 -13.91 20.05 -4.86
N LEU A 145 -13.83 19.56 -3.61
CA LEU A 145 -13.65 20.40 -2.41
C LEU A 145 -12.20 20.82 -2.16
N LEU A 146 -11.22 20.29 -2.90
CA LEU A 146 -9.80 20.60 -2.65
C LEU A 146 -9.48 22.08 -2.83
N THR A 147 -10.13 22.75 -3.79
CA THR A 147 -9.94 24.19 -4.02
C THR A 147 -10.48 25.02 -2.86
N ASP A 148 -11.64 24.64 -2.30
CA ASP A 148 -12.25 25.30 -1.14
C ASP A 148 -11.38 25.15 0.12
N GLU A 149 -10.61 24.06 0.18
CA GLU A 149 -9.67 23.72 1.26
C GLU A 149 -8.24 24.25 1.01
N GLN A 150 -8.12 25.27 0.15
CA GLN A 150 -6.88 26.02 -0.11
C GLN A 150 -5.77 25.20 -0.79
N TYR A 151 -6.09 24.08 -1.44
CA TYR A 151 -5.13 23.39 -2.31
C TYR A 151 -5.13 23.99 -3.71
N ILE A 152 -3.95 24.00 -4.35
CA ILE A 152 -3.86 24.32 -5.78
C ILE A 152 -4.21 23.04 -6.55
N HIS A 153 -5.48 22.87 -6.89
CA HIS A 153 -5.98 21.65 -7.51
C HIS A 153 -5.84 21.68 -9.04
N MET A 154 -5.06 20.75 -9.56
CA MET A 154 -4.83 20.57 -11.00
C MET A 154 -5.49 19.25 -11.46
N VAL A 155 -6.47 19.37 -12.34
CA VAL A 155 -7.26 18.22 -12.83
C VAL A 155 -6.74 17.73 -14.18
N ILE A 156 -6.60 16.41 -14.33
CA ILE A 156 -6.33 15.76 -15.62
C ILE A 156 -7.60 15.04 -16.06
N ASP A 157 -8.14 15.46 -17.20
CA ASP A 157 -9.22 14.72 -17.85
C ASP A 157 -8.63 13.60 -18.71
N HIS A 158 -8.53 12.39 -18.14
CA HIS A 158 -8.05 11.19 -18.83
C HIS A 158 -8.94 10.76 -20.01
N ALA A 159 -10.15 11.32 -20.17
CA ALA A 159 -10.98 11.10 -21.36
C ALA A 159 -10.58 12.00 -22.54
N LYS A 160 -9.78 13.05 -22.30
CA LYS A 160 -9.35 14.02 -23.33
C LYS A 160 -7.84 14.03 -23.57
N ALA A 161 -7.01 13.74 -22.56
CA ALA A 161 -5.55 13.66 -22.71
C ALA A 161 -4.90 12.77 -21.65
N TYR A 162 -3.94 11.93 -22.06
CA TYR A 162 -3.08 11.17 -21.13
C TYR A 162 -1.95 12.03 -20.53
N VAL A 163 -1.60 13.13 -21.21
CA VAL A 163 -0.62 14.13 -20.75
C VAL A 163 -1.08 15.50 -21.24
N ASN A 164 -1.27 16.45 -20.34
CA ASN A 164 -1.42 17.87 -20.70
C ASN A 164 -0.21 18.64 -20.16
N GLY A 165 0.89 18.64 -20.92
CA GLY A 165 2.17 19.22 -20.50
C GLY A 165 2.73 18.55 -19.23
N HIS A 166 2.91 19.31 -18.15
CA HIS A 166 3.44 18.82 -16.87
C HIS A 166 2.38 18.18 -15.96
N ILE A 167 1.12 18.09 -16.37
CA ILE A 167 0.00 17.59 -15.55
C ILE A 167 -0.23 16.11 -15.92
N SER A 168 0.27 15.18 -15.08
CA SER A 168 0.11 13.73 -15.27
C SER A 168 0.02 13.00 -13.92
N ALA A 169 -0.80 11.94 -13.82
CA ALA A 169 -0.85 10.98 -12.70
C ALA A 169 -0.04 9.69 -13.00
N ASN A 170 0.82 9.72 -14.02
CA ASN A 170 1.56 8.54 -14.50
C ASN A 170 2.47 7.93 -13.43
N GLY A 171 2.93 8.73 -12.46
CA GLY A 171 3.75 8.24 -11.35
C GLY A 171 2.96 7.30 -10.45
N ILE A 172 1.78 7.71 -10.01
CA ILE A 172 0.93 6.89 -9.15
C ILE A 172 0.33 5.70 -9.91
N GLU A 173 -0.01 5.85 -11.19
CA GLU A 173 -0.44 4.72 -12.04
C GLU A 173 0.64 3.63 -12.20
N ASN A 174 1.91 4.02 -12.28
CA ASN A 174 3.03 3.08 -12.28
C ASN A 174 3.08 2.29 -10.98
N PHE A 175 2.91 2.95 -9.84
CA PHE A 175 2.83 2.29 -8.54
C PHE A 175 1.67 1.27 -8.49
N TRP A 176 0.49 1.64 -8.99
CA TRP A 176 -0.65 0.73 -9.07
C TRP A 176 -0.41 -0.49 -9.95
N SER A 177 0.29 -0.29 -11.07
CA SER A 177 0.65 -1.38 -11.98
C SER A 177 1.55 -2.42 -11.29
N LEU A 178 2.52 -1.96 -10.51
CA LEU A 178 3.40 -2.83 -9.72
C LEU A 178 2.64 -3.54 -8.60
N LEU A 179 1.86 -2.80 -7.80
CA LEU A 179 1.03 -3.36 -6.73
C LEU A 179 0.11 -4.47 -7.27
N LYS A 180 -0.65 -4.18 -8.33
CA LYS A 180 -1.61 -5.13 -8.92
C LYS A 180 -0.92 -6.37 -9.48
N ARG A 181 0.32 -6.28 -9.95
CA ARG A 181 1.13 -7.44 -10.40
C ARG A 181 1.56 -8.31 -9.22
N ALA A 182 2.07 -7.72 -8.14
CA ALA A 182 2.43 -8.45 -6.92
C ALA A 182 1.22 -9.17 -6.30
N LEU A 183 0.09 -8.47 -6.21
CA LEU A 183 -1.16 -9.03 -5.68
C LEU A 183 -1.68 -10.22 -6.51
N LYS A 184 -1.61 -10.13 -7.85
CA LYS A 184 -2.10 -11.19 -8.74
C LYS A 184 -1.13 -12.36 -8.89
N GLY A 185 0.17 -12.11 -8.78
CA GLY A 185 1.22 -13.11 -8.99
C GLY A 185 1.65 -13.80 -7.69
N THR A 186 2.27 -13.03 -6.79
CA THR A 186 2.93 -13.56 -5.59
C THR A 186 1.94 -13.89 -4.48
N TYR A 187 0.99 -12.99 -4.22
CA TYR A 187 0.12 -13.10 -3.04
C TYR A 187 -1.18 -13.83 -3.33
N ILE A 188 -1.73 -13.66 -4.53
CA ILE A 188 -2.94 -14.31 -5.09
C ILE A 188 -4.23 -14.00 -4.32
N CYS A 189 -4.27 -14.24 -3.02
CA CYS A 189 -5.41 -14.01 -2.15
C CYS A 189 -4.95 -13.28 -0.87
N ILE A 190 -5.47 -12.07 -0.67
CA ILE A 190 -5.23 -11.28 0.54
C ILE A 190 -6.58 -10.92 1.14
N GLU A 191 -6.73 -11.20 2.42
CA GLU A 191 -7.91 -10.77 3.15
C GLU A 191 -7.90 -9.24 3.29
N PRO A 192 -9.01 -8.53 3.03
CA PRO A 192 -9.08 -7.08 3.14
C PRO A 192 -8.51 -6.52 4.45
N PHE A 193 -8.75 -7.22 5.56
CA PHE A 193 -8.22 -6.87 6.89
C PHE A 193 -6.69 -6.75 6.93
N HIS A 194 -5.97 -7.50 6.09
CA HIS A 194 -4.50 -7.48 6.03
C HIS A 194 -3.92 -6.62 4.92
N LEU A 195 -4.74 -6.06 4.03
CA LEU A 195 -4.27 -5.40 2.82
C LEU A 195 -3.27 -4.26 3.11
N PHE A 196 -3.51 -3.48 4.17
CA PHE A 196 -2.66 -2.35 4.54
C PHE A 196 -1.19 -2.74 4.71
N ARG A 197 -0.90 -3.92 5.30
CA ARG A 197 0.49 -4.40 5.50
C ARG A 197 1.21 -4.68 4.18
N TYR A 198 0.47 -5.09 3.15
CA TYR A 198 1.04 -5.32 1.81
C TYR A 198 1.19 -4.01 1.04
N LEU A 199 0.34 -3.02 1.31
CA LEU A 199 0.55 -1.66 0.82
C LEU A 199 1.82 -1.06 1.42
N ASP A 200 2.05 -1.26 2.72
CA ASP A 200 3.27 -0.78 3.41
C ASP A 200 4.53 -1.40 2.79
N GLU A 201 4.53 -2.71 2.55
CA GLU A 201 5.62 -3.39 1.84
C GLU A 201 5.85 -2.80 0.44
N GLN A 202 4.77 -2.62 -0.33
CA GLN A 202 4.89 -2.09 -1.69
C GLN A 202 5.38 -0.64 -1.69
N CYS A 203 4.91 0.20 -0.75
CA CYS A 203 5.41 1.56 -0.55
C CYS A 203 6.90 1.55 -0.20
N PHE A 204 7.32 0.68 0.73
CA PHE A 204 8.72 0.52 1.11
C PHE A 204 9.59 0.15 -0.10
N CYS A 205 9.21 -0.88 -0.85
CA CYS A 205 9.93 -1.35 -2.03
C CYS A 205 9.99 -0.27 -3.12
N PHE A 206 8.91 0.47 -3.34
CA PHE A 206 8.86 1.55 -4.31
C PHE A 206 9.76 2.72 -3.88
N ASN A 207 9.69 3.15 -2.62
CA ASN A 207 10.44 4.30 -2.10
C ASN A 207 11.95 4.06 -2.10
N HIS A 208 12.38 2.82 -1.87
CA HIS A 208 13.80 2.44 -1.88
C HIS A 208 14.25 1.77 -3.18
N ARG A 209 13.49 1.89 -4.28
CA ARG A 209 13.77 1.19 -5.55
C ARG A 209 15.11 1.52 -6.20
N LYS A 210 15.65 2.71 -5.90
CA LYS A 210 16.95 3.22 -6.37
C LYS A 210 18.12 2.88 -5.42
N SER A 211 17.83 2.46 -4.19
CA SER A 211 18.83 1.99 -3.24
C SER A 211 19.38 0.63 -3.67
N ASN A 212 20.56 0.26 -3.18
CA ASN A 212 21.08 -1.10 -3.37
C ASN A 212 20.44 -2.11 -2.38
N ASP A 213 20.73 -3.39 -2.57
CA ASP A 213 20.13 -4.48 -1.81
C ASP A 213 20.52 -4.46 -0.32
N GLY A 214 21.76 -4.06 -0.01
CA GLY A 214 22.26 -3.94 1.36
C GLY A 214 21.59 -2.79 2.11
N GLU A 215 21.46 -1.63 1.46
CA GLU A 215 20.75 -0.47 2.02
C GLU A 215 19.30 -0.81 2.38
N ARG A 216 18.56 -1.45 1.45
CA ARG A 216 17.17 -1.86 1.71
C ARG A 216 17.06 -2.84 2.87
N PHE A 217 17.98 -3.78 2.95
CA PHE A 217 18.06 -4.70 4.07
C PHE A 217 18.28 -3.95 5.39
N VAL A 218 19.24 -3.02 5.44
CA VAL A 218 19.52 -2.22 6.63
C VAL A 218 18.32 -1.37 7.04
N PHE A 219 17.65 -0.69 6.09
CA PHE A 219 16.45 0.10 6.37
C PHE A 219 15.31 -0.75 6.96
N ALA A 220 15.07 -1.94 6.41
CA ALA A 220 14.05 -2.84 6.92
C ALA A 220 14.43 -3.42 8.30
N ALA A 221 15.70 -3.76 8.50
CA ALA A 221 16.20 -4.33 9.75
C ALA A 221 16.23 -3.31 10.89
N SER A 222 16.66 -2.07 10.64
CA SER A 222 16.71 -1.01 11.67
C SER A 222 15.30 -0.62 12.15
N SER A 223 14.32 -0.68 11.25
CA SER A 223 12.92 -0.32 11.53
C SER A 223 12.16 -1.37 12.36
N LEU A 224 12.77 -2.51 12.69
CA LEU A 224 12.17 -3.55 13.54
C LEU A 224 12.25 -3.27 15.02
N SER A 225 13.13 -2.36 15.45
CA SER A 225 13.28 -2.02 16.87
C SER A 225 12.03 -1.33 17.39
N GLY A 226 11.56 -1.69 18.58
CA GLY A 226 10.37 -1.12 19.21
C GLY A 226 9.02 -1.52 18.58
N LYS A 227 8.99 -2.33 17.51
CA LYS A 227 7.75 -2.80 16.89
C LYS A 227 7.43 -4.25 17.27
N ARG A 228 6.24 -4.45 17.85
CA ARG A 228 5.73 -5.75 18.29
C ARG A 228 4.36 -6.04 17.66
N LEU A 229 4.17 -7.28 17.23
CA LEU A 229 2.91 -7.80 16.73
C LEU A 229 2.71 -9.20 17.28
N THR A 230 1.62 -9.42 18.02
CA THR A 230 1.25 -10.73 18.55
C THR A 230 0.45 -11.52 17.50
N TYR A 231 0.52 -12.85 17.56
CA TYR A 231 -0.27 -13.68 16.66
C TYR A 231 -1.78 -13.52 16.90
N LYS A 232 -2.19 -13.30 18.16
CA LYS A 232 -3.60 -13.10 18.56
C LYS A 232 -4.19 -11.80 17.97
N SER A 233 -3.48 -10.68 18.11
CA SER A 233 -3.84 -9.42 17.47
C SER A 233 -3.92 -9.58 15.95
N LEU A 234 -2.96 -10.27 15.35
CA LEU A 234 -2.93 -10.49 13.91
C LEU A 234 -4.17 -11.24 13.41
N ILE A 235 -4.69 -12.22 14.14
CA ILE A 235 -5.88 -12.97 13.70
C ILE A 235 -7.21 -12.40 14.24
N GLY A 236 -7.19 -11.19 14.80
CA GLY A 236 -8.40 -10.54 15.32
C GLY A 236 -9.03 -11.23 16.53
N LYS A 237 -8.24 -11.97 17.32
CA LYS A 237 -8.70 -12.61 18.57
C LYS A 237 -8.48 -11.78 19.83
N GLU A 238 -7.89 -10.60 19.67
CA GLU A 238 -7.84 -9.55 20.70
C GLU A 238 -8.78 -8.44 20.23
N ALA A 239 -10.05 -8.58 20.61
CA ALA A 239 -11.07 -7.54 20.65
C ALA A 239 -11.71 -7.59 22.03
#